data_AF-S0NFZ4-F1
#
_entry.id   AF-S0NFZ4-F1
#
_cell.length_a   1.000
_cell.length_b   1.000
_cell.length_c   1.000
_cell.angle_alpha   90.00
_cell.angle_beta   90.00
_cell.angle_gamma   90.00
#
_symmetry.space_group_name_H-M   'P 1'
#
loop_
_entity.id
_entity.type
_entity.pdbx_description
1 polymer ?
#
loop_
_entity_poly.entity_id
_entity_poly.type
_entity_poly.pdbx_seq_one_letter_code
_entity_poly.pdbx_strand_id
1 'polypeptide(L)'
;MVDVMNTSTFYLLFYLIAFIGIGGFIYFIINSLLNFTASPVTITAKLIGKDTAVSRHNDNHSLTTYTLIFEESDGKRMNLDVKKSVYHQYVVGDSG
;
A
#
# COMPACT_ATOMS: atom_id res chain seq x y z
N MET A 1 -23.98 17.65 -46.36
CA MET A 1 -23.03 16.52 -46.44
C MET A 1 -21.85 16.69 -45.47
N VAL A 2 -21.33 17.92 -45.28
CA VAL A 2 -20.25 18.23 -44.31
C VAL A 2 -20.65 18.02 -42.83
N ASP A 3 -21.88 18.38 -42.43
CA ASP A 3 -22.33 18.26 -41.03
C ASP A 3 -22.48 16.81 -40.54
N VAL A 4 -22.88 15.90 -41.43
CA VAL A 4 -23.02 14.46 -41.11
C VAL A 4 -21.64 13.83 -40.86
N MET A 5 -20.62 14.27 -41.62
CA MET A 5 -19.26 13.78 -41.50
C MET A 5 -18.62 14.23 -40.16
N ASN A 6 -18.81 15.50 -39.78
CA ASN A 6 -18.34 16.02 -38.48
C ASN A 6 -19.01 15.33 -37.29
N THR A 7 -20.31 15.04 -37.41
CA THR A 7 -21.08 14.36 -36.37
C THR A 7 -20.60 12.91 -36.17
N SER A 8 -20.36 12.18 -37.27
CA SER A 8 -19.84 10.81 -37.23
C SER A 8 -18.44 10.72 -36.60
N THR A 9 -17.54 11.64 -36.97
CA THR A 9 -16.19 11.70 -36.40
C THR A 9 -16.21 12.03 -34.91
N PHE A 10 -17.11 12.92 -34.46
CA PHE A 10 -17.28 13.23 -33.04
C PHE A 10 -17.71 12.01 -32.24
N TYR A 11 -18.73 11.27 -32.69
CA TYR A 11 -19.18 10.08 -31.98
C TYR A 11 -18.11 8.98 -31.94
N LEU A 12 -17.36 8.80 -33.03
CA LEU A 12 -16.25 7.85 -33.07
C LEU A 12 -15.17 8.19 -32.03
N LEU A 13 -14.74 9.45 -31.98
CA LEU A 13 -13.77 9.92 -30.99
C LEU A 13 -14.31 9.78 -29.56
N PHE A 14 -15.59 10.13 -29.34
CA PHE A 14 -16.24 10.01 -28.05
C PHE A 14 -16.26 8.56 -27.55
N TYR A 15 -16.70 7.61 -28.39
CA TYR A 15 -16.72 6.20 -28.00
C TYR A 15 -15.32 5.64 -27.77
N LEU A 16 -14.32 6.06 -28.54
CA LEU A 16 -12.94 5.65 -28.35
C LEU A 16 -12.39 6.11 -26.99
N ILE A 17 -12.60 7.38 -26.64
CA ILE A 17 -12.18 7.94 -25.34
C ILE A 17 -12.96 7.27 -24.21
N ALA A 18 -14.26 7.08 -24.36
CA ALA A 18 -15.09 6.40 -23.37
C ALA A 18 -14.62 4.95 -23.14
N PHE A 19 -14.27 4.23 -24.19
CA PHE A 19 -13.78 2.85 -24.09
C PHE A 19 -12.45 2.78 -23.34
N ILE A 20 -11.51 3.70 -23.60
CA ILE A 20 -10.25 3.80 -22.84
C ILE A 20 -10.53 4.11 -21.37
N GLY A 21 -11.44 5.05 -21.09
CA GLY A 21 -11.83 5.41 -19.73
C GLY A 21 -12.43 4.23 -18.95
N ILE A 22 -13.36 3.50 -19.59
CA ILE A 22 -13.97 2.30 -19.01
C ILE A 22 -12.92 1.20 -18.79
N GLY A 23 -12.04 0.96 -19.76
CA GLY A 23 -10.97 -0.01 -19.64
C GLY A 23 -10.02 0.31 -18.47
N GLY A 24 -9.62 1.57 -18.33
CA GLY A 24 -8.80 2.01 -17.20
C GLY A 24 -9.50 1.86 -15.85
N PHE A 25 -10.79 2.18 -15.79
CA PHE A 25 -11.59 2.00 -14.57
C PHE A 25 -11.73 0.51 -14.20
N ILE A 26 -12.01 -0.37 -15.17
CA ILE A 26 -12.06 -1.82 -14.95
C ILE A 26 -10.71 -2.34 -14.43
N TYR A 27 -9.60 -1.93 -15.05
CA TYR A 27 -8.25 -2.30 -14.63
C TYR A 27 -7.98 -1.91 -13.17
N PHE A 28 -8.36 -0.69 -12.77
CA PHE A 28 -8.21 -0.21 -11.40
C PHE A 28 -9.01 -1.07 -10.41
N ILE A 29 -10.28 -1.37 -10.72
CA ILE A 29 -11.13 -2.22 -9.87
C ILE A 29 -10.55 -3.63 -9.73
N ILE A 30 -10.09 -4.24 -10.82
CA ILE A 30 -9.48 -5.58 -10.79
C ILE A 30 -8.24 -5.58 -9.91
N ASN A 31 -7.32 -4.62 -10.09
CA ASN A 31 -6.12 -4.54 -9.27
C ASN A 31 -6.42 -4.31 -7.79
N SER A 32 -7.40 -3.44 -7.49
CA SER A 32 -7.79 -3.21 -6.11
C SER A 32 -8.38 -4.46 -5.47
N LEU A 33 -9.17 -5.24 -6.22
CA LEU A 33 -9.73 -6.50 -5.75
C LEU A 33 -8.65 -7.55 -5.56
N LEU A 34 -7.71 -7.69 -6.50
CA LEU A 34 -6.57 -8.61 -6.40
C LEU A 34 -5.73 -8.32 -5.15
N ASN A 35 -5.42 -7.04 -4.91
CA ASN A 35 -4.70 -6.62 -3.71
C ASN A 35 -5.47 -6.92 -2.41
N PHE A 36 -6.80 -6.79 -2.43
CA PHE A 36 -7.63 -7.12 -1.28
C PHE A 36 -7.70 -8.63 -1.03
N THR A 37 -7.73 -9.43 -2.09
CA THR A 37 -7.78 -10.91 -2.00
C THR A 37 -6.41 -11.56 -1.80
N ALA A 38 -5.32 -10.78 -1.84
CA ALA A 38 -3.98 -11.30 -1.64
C ALA A 38 -3.88 -11.91 -0.23
N SER A 39 -3.51 -13.19 -0.17
CA SER A 39 -3.32 -13.87 1.11
C SER A 39 -2.16 -13.22 1.87
N PRO A 40 -2.33 -12.90 3.16
CA PRO A 40 -1.23 -12.40 3.97
C PRO A 40 -0.13 -13.47 4.05
N VAL A 41 1.09 -13.09 3.70
CA VAL A 41 2.25 -13.96 3.84
C VAL A 41 2.64 -13.97 5.31
N THR A 42 2.64 -15.15 5.94
CA THR A 42 3.09 -15.34 7.33
C THR A 42 4.48 -15.94 7.31
N ILE A 43 5.43 -15.28 7.96
CA ILE A 43 6.83 -15.69 8.04
C ILE A 43 7.18 -15.77 9.52
N THR A 44 7.81 -16.88 9.91
CA THR A 44 8.31 -17.03 11.28
C THR A 44 9.60 -16.24 11.43
N ALA A 45 9.62 -15.32 12.39
CA ALA A 45 10.77 -14.47 12.64
C ALA A 45 10.97 -14.24 14.15
N LYS A 46 12.21 -13.94 14.51
CA LYS A 46 12.58 -13.58 15.88
C LYS A 46 12.64 -12.06 16.01
N LEU A 47 12.01 -11.50 17.04
CA LEU A 47 12.15 -10.11 17.38
C LEU A 47 13.54 -9.87 18.00
N ILE A 48 14.43 -9.19 17.28
CA ILE A 48 15.82 -8.94 17.70
C ILE A 48 16.06 -7.53 18.24
N GLY A 49 15.15 -6.60 17.98
CA GLY A 49 15.33 -5.21 18.39
C GLY A 49 14.06 -4.39 18.32
N LYS A 50 14.10 -3.23 18.98
CA LYS A 50 12.99 -2.28 19.04
C LYS A 50 13.56 -0.86 18.99
N ASP A 51 12.94 0.01 18.21
CA ASP A 51 13.35 1.42 18.08
C ASP A 51 12.15 2.36 18.28
N THR A 52 12.41 3.59 18.67
CA THR A 52 11.39 4.65 18.83
C THR A 52 11.96 5.96 18.33
N ALA A 53 11.41 6.45 17.22
CA ALA A 53 11.77 7.73 16.65
C ALA A 53 10.70 8.78 16.98
N VAL A 54 11.14 9.96 17.45
CA VAL A 54 10.25 11.10 17.69
C VAL A 54 10.61 12.18 16.69
N SER A 55 9.71 12.41 15.73
CA SER A 55 9.82 13.49 14.76
C SER A 55 8.99 14.68 15.25
N ARG A 56 9.61 15.86 15.35
CA ARG A 56 8.91 17.12 15.59
C ARG A 56 8.86 17.89 14.30
N HIS A 57 7.66 18.20 13.83
CA HIS A 57 7.49 19.17 12.76
C HIS A 57 7.42 20.59 13.34
N ASN A 58 7.78 21.58 12.53
CA ASN A 58 7.82 23.01 12.92
C ASN A 58 6.43 23.58 13.28
N ASP A 59 5.36 22.81 13.07
CA ASP A 59 3.96 23.11 13.38
C ASP A 59 3.53 22.60 14.78
N ASN A 60 4.49 22.40 15.69
CA ASN A 60 4.27 21.98 17.08
C ASN A 60 3.60 20.60 17.23
N HIS A 61 3.47 19.84 16.14
CA HIS A 61 3.03 18.45 16.15
C HIS A 61 4.24 17.52 16.27
N SER A 62 4.17 16.60 17.22
CA SER A 62 5.14 15.50 17.35
C SER A 62 4.52 14.20 16.87
N LEU A 63 5.20 13.52 15.94
CA LEU A 63 4.87 12.18 15.52
C LEU A 63 5.85 11.20 16.18
N THR A 64 5.34 10.16 16.82
CA THR A 64 6.16 9.08 17.37
C THR A 64 5.98 7.82 16.51
N THR A 65 7.07 7.35 15.94
CA THR A 65 7.13 6.09 15.20
C THR A 65 7.75 5.02 16.09
N TYR A 66 7.07 3.88 16.18
CA TYR A 66 7.52 2.70 16.92
C TYR A 66 7.87 1.60 15.93
N THR A 67 9.11 1.12 15.96
CA THR A 67 9.61 0.15 14.98
C THR A 67 10.04 -1.13 15.69
N LEU A 68 9.59 -2.28 15.20
CA LEU A 68 10.05 -3.61 15.60
C LEU A 68 11.03 -4.15 14.55
N ILE A 69 12.14 -4.74 14.99
CA ILE A 69 13.20 -5.29 14.12
C ILE A 69 13.19 -6.80 14.26
N PHE A 70 12.80 -7.49 13.20
CA PHE A 70 12.72 -8.94 13.14
C PHE A 70 13.89 -9.52 12.35
N GLU A 71 14.31 -10.73 12.69
CA GLU A 71 15.27 -11.55 11.97
C GLU A 71 14.61 -12.88 11.62
N GLU A 72 14.54 -13.18 10.33
CA GLU A 72 14.03 -14.44 9.81
C GLU A 72 15.07 -15.56 9.99
N SER A 73 14.65 -16.82 9.85
CA SER A 73 15.55 -17.98 9.98
C SER A 73 16.73 -17.99 9.01
N ASP A 74 16.62 -17.30 7.88
CA ASP A 74 17.69 -17.14 6.89
C ASP A 74 18.67 -16.00 7.24
N GLY A 75 18.46 -15.31 8.37
CA GLY A 75 19.25 -14.16 8.82
C GLY A 75 18.83 -12.83 8.20
N LYS A 76 17.78 -12.80 7.37
CA LYS A 76 17.26 -11.58 6.78
C LYS A 76 16.56 -10.74 7.85
N ARG A 77 16.84 -9.44 7.86
CA ARG A 77 16.25 -8.50 8.81
C ARG A 77 15.12 -7.68 8.17
N MET A 78 14.08 -7.44 8.94
CA MET A 78 12.92 -6.66 8.55
C MET A 78 12.52 -5.67 9.64
N ASN A 79 12.24 -4.44 9.25
CA ASN A 79 11.74 -3.40 10.14
C ASN A 79 10.24 -3.20 9.88
N LEU A 80 9.45 -3.21 10.95
CA LEU A 80 8.01 -3.02 10.89
C LEU A 80 7.61 -1.84 11.79
N ASP A 81 7.07 -0.79 11.17
CA ASP A 81 6.46 0.31 11.88
C ASP A 81 5.08 -0.12 12.38
N VAL A 82 4.89 -0.03 13.69
CA VAL A 82 3.71 -0.54 14.37
C VAL A 82 3.06 0.53 15.24
N LYS A 83 1.79 0.30 15.59
CA LYS A 83 1.10 1.11 16.59
C LYS A 83 1.76 0.91 17.95
N LYS A 84 1.72 1.96 18.79
CA LYS A 84 2.21 1.92 20.18
C LYS A 84 1.69 0.72 20.99
N SER A 85 0.42 0.36 20.79
CA SER A 85 -0.20 -0.78 21.49
C SER A 85 0.45 -2.11 21.11
N VAL A 86 0.74 -2.32 19.82
CA VAL A 86 1.42 -3.51 19.30
C VAL A 86 2.87 -3.51 19.79
N TYR A 87 3.56 -2.37 19.72
CA TYR A 87 4.94 -2.25 20.18
C TYR A 87 5.13 -2.72 21.64
N HIS A 88 4.20 -2.40 22.53
CA HIS A 88 4.29 -2.82 23.94
C HIS A 88 3.88 -4.27 24.21
N GLN A 89 3.26 -4.97 23.25
CA GLN A 89 2.88 -6.37 23.43
C GLN A 89 4.04 -7.35 23.24
N TYR A 90 5.06 -6.96 22.46
CA TYR A 90 6.18 -7.84 22.10
C TYR A 90 7.47 -7.50 22.84
N VAL A 91 8.26 -8.53 23.14
CA VAL A 91 9.53 -8.46 23.86
C VAL A 91 10.66 -8.99 22.97
N VAL A 92 11.83 -8.33 23.01
CA VAL A 92 13.01 -8.81 22.28
C VAL A 92 13.35 -10.23 22.74
N GLY A 93 13.48 -11.14 21.78
CA GLY A 93 13.63 -12.57 22.00
C GLY A 93 12.40 -13.40 21.62
N ASP A 94 11.22 -12.79 21.50
CA ASP A 94 10.01 -13.46 21.01
C ASP A 94 10.23 -14.02 19.60
N SER A 95 9.72 -15.22 19.35
CA SER A 95 9.77 -15.89 18.04
C SER A 95 8.38 -16.41 17.69
N GLY A 96 7.95 -16.23 16.44
CA GLY A 96 6.66 -16.69 15.93
C GLY A 96 6.54 -16.44 14.44
#